data_AF-A0AAQ0J0C0-F1
#
_entry.id   AF-A0AAQ0J0C0-F1
#
_cell.length_a   1.000
_cell.length_b   1.000
_cell.length_c   1.000
_cell.angle_alpha   90.00
_cell.angle_beta   90.00
_cell.angle_gamma   90.00
#
_symmetry.space_group_name_H-M   'P 1'
#
loop_
_entity.id
_entity.type
_entity.pdbx_description
1 polymer ?
#
loop_
_entity_poly.entity_id
_entity_poly.type
_entity_poly.pdbx_seq_one_letter_code
_entity_poly.pdbx_strand_id
1 'polypeptide(L)' 'MKMKSMLLFATLLLPLVPSLTQAEGAPAVPMVVCHVDKAPQTLVPDYVCRSSGGSQHY' A
#
# COMPACT_ATOMS: atom_id res chain seq x y z
N MET A 1 2.87 24.95 28.10
CA MET A 1 4.00 24.83 27.14
C MET A 1 4.53 23.40 26.96
N LYS A 2 4.44 22.50 27.96
CA LYS A 2 4.94 21.11 27.87
C LYS A 2 4.37 20.30 26.68
N MET A 3 3.08 20.45 26.37
CA MET A 3 2.41 19.67 25.33
C MET A 3 2.89 20.01 23.90
N LYS A 4 3.18 21.29 23.62
CA LYS A 4 3.72 21.72 22.31
C LYS A 4 5.11 21.14 22.06
N SER A 5 5.95 21.09 23.09
CA SER A 5 7.29 20.50 23.01
C SER A 5 7.22 18.99 22.76
N MET A 6 6.26 18.29 23.40
CA MET A 6 6.06 16.86 23.20
C MET A 6 5.60 16.53 21.77
N LEU A 7 4.69 17.32 21.21
CA LEU A 7 4.22 17.15 19.83
C LEU A 7 5.34 17.38 18.82
N LEU A 8 6.17 18.41 19.02
CA LEU A 8 7.33 18.68 18.17
C LEU A 8 8.33 17.51 18.18
N PHE A 9 8.58 16.93 19.36
CA PHE A 9 9.44 15.75 19.49
C PHE A 9 8.86 14.53 18.76
N ALA A 10 7.55 14.31 18.86
CA ALA A 10 6.88 13.22 18.15
C ALA A 10 7.01 13.39 16.63
N THR A 11 6.77 14.61 16.11
CA THR A 11 6.89 14.92 14.67
C THR A 11 8.30 14.78 14.12
N LEU A 12 9.32 15.00 14.94
CA LEU A 12 10.72 14.85 14.54
C LEU A 12 11.11 13.37 14.36
N LEU A 13 10.41 12.46 15.04
CA LEU A 13 10.65 11.01 14.98
C LEU A 13 9.82 10.31 13.88
N LEU A 14 8.74 10.92 13.41
CA LEU A 14 7.92 10.42 12.29
C LEU A 14 8.71 10.09 11.00
N PRO A 15 9.69 10.90 10.52
CA PRO A 15 10.44 10.57 9.31
C PRO A 15 11.41 9.38 9.47
N LEU A 16 11.75 8.96 10.70
CA LEU A 16 12.55 7.75 10.94
C LEU A 16 11.76 6.45 10.76
N VAL A 17 10.45 6.54 10.57
CA VAL A 17 9.57 5.40 10.35
C VAL A 17 9.15 5.42 8.89
N PRO A 18 9.95 4.85 7.97
CA PRO A 18 9.70 4.90 6.53
C PRO A 18 8.36 4.26 6.12
N SER A 19 7.77 3.42 6.98
CA SER A 19 6.42 2.87 6.79
C SER A 19 5.29 3.88 7.03
N LEU A 20 5.54 4.98 7.75
CA LEU A 20 4.54 6.05 7.97
C LEU A 20 4.57 7.13 6.87
N THR A 21 5.69 7.30 6.17
CA THR A 21 5.84 8.27 5.08
C THR A 21 5.35 7.75 3.73
N GLN A 22 4.98 6.47 3.64
CA GLN A 22 4.58 5.81 2.40
C GLN A 22 3.19 6.24 1.88
N ALA A 23 2.48 7.13 2.58
CA ALA A 23 1.15 7.58 2.17
C ALA A 23 1.17 8.69 1.09
N GLU A 24 2.25 9.48 0.98
CA GLU A 24 2.36 10.56 -0.01
C GLU A 24 3.34 10.16 -1.12
N GLY A 25 2.90 10.18 -2.38
CA GLY A 25 3.74 9.85 -3.54
C GLY A 25 4.07 8.36 -3.71
N ALA A 26 3.28 7.46 -3.10
CA ALA A 26 3.42 6.02 -3.32
C ALA A 26 3.39 5.70 -4.82
N PRO A 27 4.26 4.79 -5.30
CA PRO A 27 4.29 4.44 -6.71
C PRO A 27 2.92 3.92 -7.16
N ALA A 28 2.48 4.35 -8.34
CA ALA A 28 1.24 3.87 -8.92
C ALA A 28 1.30 2.35 -9.09
N VAL A 29 0.41 1.64 -8.41
CA VAL A 29 0.35 0.18 -8.47
C VAL A 29 -0.57 -0.22 -9.63
N PRO A 30 -0.10 -1.07 -10.57
CA PRO A 30 -0.94 -1.52 -11.68
C PRO A 30 -2.08 -2.39 -11.16
N MET A 31 -3.30 -2.01 -11.53
CA MET A 31 -4.51 -2.79 -11.29
C MET A 31 -4.76 -3.69 -12.50
N VAL A 32 -5.00 -4.98 -12.25
CA VAL A 32 -5.23 -6.00 -13.27
C VAL A 32 -6.53 -6.74 -12.98
N VAL A 33 -7.18 -7.21 -14.04
CA VAL A 33 -8.28 -8.17 -13.90
C VAL A 33 -7.65 -9.53 -13.64
N CYS A 34 -7.87 -10.06 -12.45
CA CYS A 34 -7.33 -11.34 -12.02
C CYS A 34 -8.39 -12.43 -12.05
N HIS A 35 -8.01 -13.57 -12.63
CA HIS A 35 -8.80 -14.80 -12.64
C HIS A 35 -8.14 -15.80 -11.71
N VAL A 36 -8.86 -16.19 -10.65
CA VAL A 36 -8.45 -17.25 -9.72
C VAL A 36 -9.47 -18.38 -9.83
N ASP A 37 -9.08 -19.46 -10.50
CA ASP A 37 -9.91 -20.66 -10.71
C ASP A 37 -11.33 -20.35 -11.23
N LYS A 38 -12.35 -20.73 -10.45
CA LYS A 38 -13.77 -20.56 -10.75
C LYS A 38 -14.36 -19.29 -10.10
N ALA A 39 -13.53 -18.46 -9.47
CA ALA A 39 -14.00 -17.23 -8.84
C ALA A 39 -14.37 -16.18 -9.91
N PRO A 40 -15.32 -15.28 -9.61
CA PRO A 40 -15.59 -14.12 -10.44
C PRO A 40 -14.30 -13.32 -10.68
N GLN A 41 -14.20 -12.71 -11.86
CA GLN A 41 -13.06 -11.85 -12.21
C GLN A 41 -13.01 -10.65 -11.25
N THR A 42 -11.85 -10.37 -10.66
CA THR A 42 -11.70 -9.27 -9.71
C THR A 42 -10.61 -8.30 -10.15
N LEU A 43 -10.87 -7.00 -9.97
CA LEU A 43 -9.86 -5.97 -10.22
C LEU A 43 -9.00 -5.82 -8.96
N VAL A 44 -7.76 -6.27 -9.03
CA VAL A 44 -6.82 -6.29 -7.89
C VAL A 44 -5.44 -5.79 -8.33
N PRO A 45 -4.56 -5.41 -7.40
CA PRO A 45 -3.16 -5.15 -7.73
C PRO A 45 -2.46 -6.36 -8.36
N ASP A 46 -1.54 -6.13 -9.31
CA ASP A 46 -0.74 -7.20 -9.97
C ASP A 46 -0.09 -8.17 -8.98
N TYR A 47 0.54 -7.65 -7.93
CA TYR A 47 1.21 -8.47 -6.93
C TYR A 47 0.23 -9.36 -6.14
N VAL A 48 -1.00 -8.89 -5.91
CA VAL A 48 -2.06 -9.67 -5.26
C VAL A 48 -2.42 -10.83 -6.17
N CYS A 49 -2.68 -10.56 -7.46
CA CYS A 49 -3.01 -11.61 -8.42
C CYS A 49 -1.93 -12.70 -8.52
N ARG A 50 -0.65 -12.30 -8.58
CA ARG A 50 0.48 -13.23 -8.59
C ARG A 50 0.57 -14.08 -7.32
N SER A 51 0.39 -13.45 -6.15
CA SER A 51 0.43 -14.15 -4.86
C SER A 51 -0.69 -15.16 -4.69
N SER A 52 -1.85 -14.91 -5.32
CA SER A 52 -3.01 -15.79 -5.29
C SER A 52 -2.93 -16.93 -6.33
N GLY A 53 -1.85 -17.03 -7.11
CA GLY A 53 -1.74 -18.00 -8.20
C GLY A 53 -2.71 -17.71 -9.36
N GLY A 54 -3.23 -16.49 -9.44
CA GLY A 54 -4.17 -16.08 -10.47
C GLY A 54 -3.50 -15.82 -11.82
N SER A 55 -4.27 -15.96 -12.89
CA SER A 55 -3.87 -15.59 -14.24
C SER A 55 -4.41 -14.22 -14.62
N GLN A 56 -3.63 -13.45 -15.35
CA GLN A 56 -4.01 -12.13 -15.89
C GLN A 56 -4.40 -12.30 -17.35
N HIS A 57 -5.51 -11.67 -17.75
CA HIS A 57 -5.89 -11.51 -19.15
C HIS A 57 -5.76 -10.03 -19.54
N TYR A 58 -5.06 -9.77 -20.67
CA TYR A 58 -4.89 -8.44 -21.26
C TYR A 58 -5.97 -8.15 -22.30
#